data_AF-A0A7V6W2H9-F1
#
_entry.id   AF-A0A7V6W2H9-F1
#
_cell.length_a   1.000
_cell.length_b   1.000
_cell.length_c   1.000
_cell.angle_alpha   90.00
_cell.angle_beta   90.00
_cell.angle_gamma   90.00
#
_symmetry.space_group_name_H-M   'P 1'
#
loop_
_entity.id
_entity.type
_entity.pdbx_description
1 polymer ?
#
loop_
_entity_poly.entity_id
_entity_poly.type
_entity_poly.pdbx_seq_one_letter_code
_entity_poly.pdbx_strand_id
1 'polypeptide(L)'
;DYVKKGDILISGNINLYEEVKGNILATGDVYGTVWYTTEINFPFVYEEKVYTGEVRSNLKINNKVLFKNKYKDFDKKDVKSISVFGLKFSFYKEHEYKLVSKRYNKIDAENKALEKIKEEFETRLNDKGVVISQKVLKKEENNSTMSMSVFVVTNEHISKALYYEYGSEENDTKDRN
;
A
#
# COMPACT_ATOMS: atom_id res chain seq x y z
N ASP A 1 -18.96 -11.74 -19.89
CA ASP A 1 -19.48 -12.39 -18.67
C ASP A 1 -19.00 -11.68 -17.43
N TYR A 2 -19.81 -11.71 -16.36
CA TYR A 2 -19.49 -11.20 -15.03
C TYR A 2 -19.52 -12.37 -14.07
N VAL A 3 -18.64 -12.35 -13.06
CA VAL A 3 -18.59 -13.36 -12.00
C VAL A 3 -18.93 -12.71 -10.67
N LYS A 4 -19.59 -13.45 -9.79
CA LYS A 4 -19.92 -13.04 -8.43
C LYS A 4 -19.10 -13.83 -7.43
N LYS A 5 -18.96 -13.28 -6.23
CA LYS A 5 -18.31 -14.00 -5.13
C LYS A 5 -19.07 -15.30 -4.85
N GLY A 6 -18.36 -16.42 -4.93
CA GLY A 6 -18.91 -17.75 -4.73
C GLY A 6 -19.10 -18.56 -6.01
N ASP A 7 -18.99 -17.93 -7.19
CA ASP A 7 -19.07 -18.66 -8.46
C ASP A 7 -17.90 -19.64 -8.59
N ILE A 8 -18.20 -20.86 -9.05
CA ILE A 8 -17.19 -21.87 -9.35
C ILE A 8 -16.65 -21.62 -10.77
N LEU A 9 -15.41 -21.14 -10.85
CA LEU A 9 -14.76 -20.81 -12.11
C LEU A 9 -13.88 -21.94 -12.65
N ILE A 10 -13.38 -22.81 -11.76
CA ILE A 10 -12.61 -24.00 -12.09
C ILE A 10 -13.18 -25.14 -11.27
N SER A 11 -13.55 -26.24 -11.94
CA SER A 11 -14.10 -27.43 -11.31
C SER A 11 -13.43 -28.68 -11.85
N GLY A 12 -13.12 -29.62 -10.96
CA GLY A 12 -12.65 -30.96 -11.29
C GLY A 12 -13.75 -32.01 -11.28
N ASN A 13 -15.03 -31.61 -11.36
CA ASN A 13 -16.15 -32.54 -11.26
C ASN A 13 -16.25 -33.41 -12.51
N ILE A 14 -16.41 -34.72 -12.29
CA ILE A 14 -16.72 -35.69 -13.33
C ILE A 14 -18.23 -35.86 -13.33
N ASN A 15 -18.90 -35.42 -14.40
CA ASN A 15 -20.36 -35.47 -14.52
C ASN A 15 -20.80 -36.62 -15.44
N LEU A 16 -21.85 -37.34 -15.04
CA LEU A 16 -22.59 -38.27 -15.88
C LEU A 16 -24.06 -37.83 -15.90
N TYR A 17 -24.57 -37.42 -17.06
CA TYR A 17 -25.93 -36.90 -17.21
C TYR A 17 -26.28 -35.82 -16.17
N GLU A 18 -25.41 -34.80 -16.05
CA GLU A 18 -25.53 -33.66 -15.12
C GLU A 18 -25.35 -33.98 -13.62
N GLU A 19 -25.25 -35.25 -13.25
CA GLU A 19 -24.92 -35.65 -11.87
C GLU A 19 -23.40 -35.78 -11.68
N VAL A 20 -22.88 -35.15 -10.63
CA VAL A 20 -21.49 -35.35 -10.21
C VAL A 20 -21.30 -36.81 -9.76
N LYS A 21 -20.34 -37.52 -10.35
CA LYS A 21 -19.98 -38.92 -10.05
C LYS A 21 -18.59 -39.08 -9.41
N GLY A 22 -17.85 -37.99 -9.29
CA GLY A 22 -16.52 -37.95 -8.72
C GLY A 22 -15.89 -36.59 -8.92
N ASN A 23 -14.72 -36.39 -8.32
CA ASN A 23 -13.90 -35.21 -8.52
C ASN A 23 -12.42 -35.57 -8.66
N ILE A 24 -11.71 -34.76 -9.44
CA ILE A 24 -10.25 -34.76 -9.51
C ILE A 24 -9.71 -33.41 -9.05
N LEU A 25 -8.41 -33.35 -8.73
CA LEU A 25 -7.76 -32.09 -8.43
C LEU A 25 -7.78 -31.19 -9.68
N ALA A 26 -8.44 -30.05 -9.58
CA ALA A 26 -8.39 -28.98 -10.57
C ALA A 26 -7.84 -27.71 -9.90
N THR A 27 -6.76 -27.17 -10.43
CA THR A 27 -6.09 -25.98 -9.90
C THR A 27 -5.93 -24.95 -11.00
N GLY A 28 -6.07 -23.67 -10.65
CA GLY A 28 -5.71 -22.58 -11.52
C GLY A 28 -5.90 -21.24 -10.82
N ASP A 29 -5.21 -20.24 -11.33
CA ASP A 29 -5.35 -18.85 -10.89
C ASP A 29 -6.31 -18.13 -11.82
N VAL A 30 -7.29 -17.44 -11.23
CA VAL A 30 -8.25 -16.64 -11.98
C VAL A 30 -8.00 -15.18 -11.70
N TYR A 31 -7.72 -14.44 -12.78
CA TYR A 31 -7.59 -13.00 -12.76
C TYR A 31 -8.83 -12.35 -13.35
N GLY A 32 -9.35 -11.34 -12.67
CA GLY A 32 -10.52 -10.58 -13.09
C GLY A 32 -10.22 -9.11 -13.28
N THR A 33 -10.92 -8.48 -14.22
CA THR A 33 -10.95 -7.02 -14.30
C THR A 33 -11.97 -6.50 -13.30
N VAL A 34 -11.49 -5.81 -12.26
CA VAL A 34 -12.35 -5.31 -11.17
C VAL A 34 -12.37 -3.78 -11.18
N TRP A 35 -13.57 -3.23 -11.00
CA TRP A 35 -13.86 -1.81 -11.08
C TRP A 35 -14.20 -1.24 -9.71
N TYR A 36 -13.56 -0.13 -9.37
CA TYR A 36 -13.73 0.55 -8.10
C TYR A 36 -14.02 2.04 -8.33
N THR A 37 -14.77 2.64 -7.42
CA THR A 37 -14.85 4.09 -7.28
C THR A 37 -14.28 4.45 -5.93
N THR A 38 -13.27 5.33 -5.91
CA THR A 38 -12.64 5.80 -4.67
C THR A 38 -12.69 7.33 -4.60
N GLU A 39 -12.62 7.86 -3.39
CA GLU A 39 -12.60 9.30 -3.13
C GLU A 39 -11.30 9.68 -2.44
N ILE A 40 -10.69 10.79 -2.88
CA ILE A 40 -9.51 11.36 -2.25
C ILE A 40 -9.73 12.85 -2.01
N ASN A 41 -9.29 13.32 -0.85
CA ASN A 41 -9.19 14.75 -0.54
C ASN A 41 -7.72 15.11 -0.39
N PHE A 42 -7.20 15.90 -1.32
CA PHE A 42 -5.77 16.19 -1.45
C PHE A 42 -5.46 17.66 -1.12
N PRO A 43 -4.54 17.95 -0.19
CA PRO A 43 -4.19 19.32 0.15
C PRO A 43 -3.32 19.97 -0.93
N PHE A 44 -3.58 21.24 -1.24
CA PHE A 44 -2.73 22.01 -2.14
C PHE A 44 -1.43 22.47 -1.49
N VAL A 45 -1.38 22.54 -0.17
CA VAL A 45 -0.22 23.03 0.60
C VAL A 45 0.49 21.84 1.23
N TYR A 46 1.81 21.82 1.09
CA TYR A 46 2.69 20.83 1.70
C TYR A 46 3.91 21.51 2.31
N GLU A 47 4.59 20.81 3.22
CA GLU A 47 5.85 21.26 3.78
C GLU A 47 7.01 20.54 3.11
N GLU A 48 7.99 21.30 2.63
CA GLU A 48 9.22 20.77 2.07
C GLU A 48 10.39 21.03 3.03
N LYS A 49 11.23 20.00 3.23
CA LYS A 49 12.50 20.15 3.96
C LYS A 49 13.55 20.81 3.06
N VAL A 50 13.96 22.03 3.40
CA VAL A 50 15.08 22.72 2.76
C VAL A 50 16.27 22.68 3.70
N TYR A 51 17.33 21.96 3.31
CA TYR A 51 18.55 21.87 4.12
C TYR A 51 19.29 23.21 4.13
N THR A 52 19.72 23.66 5.31
CA THR A 52 20.42 24.95 5.47
C THR A 52 21.89 24.88 5.06
N GLY A 53 22.43 23.66 4.95
CA GLY A 53 23.86 23.41 4.76
C GLY A 53 24.63 23.28 6.07
N GLU A 54 24.03 23.65 7.20
CA GLU A 54 24.62 23.49 8.52
C GLU A 54 24.68 22.00 8.91
N VAL A 55 25.88 21.55 9.29
CA VAL A 55 26.14 20.16 9.65
C VAL A 55 26.93 20.08 10.95
N ARG A 56 26.52 19.16 11.83
CA ARG A 56 27.22 18.89 13.09
C ARG A 56 27.40 17.41 13.33
N SER A 57 28.58 17.00 13.80
CA SER A 57 28.79 15.63 14.26
C SER A 57 28.28 15.44 15.68
N ASN A 58 27.60 14.32 15.94
CA ASN A 58 27.13 13.95 17.26
C ASN A 58 27.44 12.47 17.56
N LEU A 59 27.49 12.16 18.85
CA LEU A 59 27.75 10.83 19.37
C LEU A 59 26.61 10.43 20.31
N LYS A 60 26.05 9.25 20.10
CA LYS A 60 25.13 8.59 21.01
C LYS A 60 25.83 7.41 21.66
N ILE A 61 25.82 7.35 22.99
CA ILE A 61 26.33 6.24 23.79
C ILE A 61 25.14 5.56 24.44
N ASN A 62 24.87 4.30 24.09
CA ASN A 62 23.65 3.58 24.39
C ASN A 62 22.41 4.39 23.98
N ASN A 63 21.68 4.93 24.95
CA ASN A 63 20.49 5.76 24.73
C ASN A 63 20.71 7.26 25.01
N LYS A 64 21.93 7.66 25.41
CA LYS A 64 22.25 9.06 25.73
C LYS A 64 23.00 9.72 24.58
N VAL A 65 22.50 10.86 24.12
CA VAL A 65 23.18 11.72 23.15
C VAL A 65 24.15 12.62 23.92
N LEU A 66 25.41 12.66 23.49
CA LEU A 66 26.47 13.40 24.19
C LEU A 66 26.31 14.90 24.02
N PHE A 67 26.10 15.36 22.78
CA PHE A 67 25.86 16.77 22.50
C PHE A 67 24.37 17.05 22.39
N LYS A 68 23.84 17.94 23.23
CA LYS A 68 22.43 18.36 23.14
C LYS A 68 22.12 18.90 21.75
N ASN A 69 20.90 18.61 21.27
CA ASN A 69 20.39 19.09 19.98
C ASN A 69 20.46 20.62 19.95
N LYS A 70 21.23 21.15 19.00
CA LYS A 70 21.34 22.61 18.74
C LYS A 70 20.29 23.06 17.73
N TYR A 71 20.06 22.24 16.71
CA TYR A 71 19.11 22.49 15.64
C TYR A 71 17.69 22.15 16.10
N LYS A 72 16.73 23.00 15.73
CA LYS A 72 15.31 22.74 15.97
C LYS A 72 14.86 21.51 15.17
N ASP A 73 15.22 21.49 13.89
CA ASP A 73 14.82 20.49 12.91
C ASP A 73 16.07 19.95 12.20
N PHE A 74 16.28 18.63 12.22
CA PHE A 74 17.45 18.01 11.60
C PHE A 74 17.22 16.54 11.25
N ASP A 75 17.91 16.07 10.22
CA ASP A 75 17.99 14.64 9.89
C ASP A 75 19.36 14.10 10.30
N LYS A 76 19.39 12.83 10.72
CA LYS A 76 20.64 12.11 11.02
C LYS A 76 21.11 11.36 9.79
N LYS A 77 22.32 11.65 9.33
CA LYS A 77 22.99 11.00 8.20
C LYS A 77 24.35 10.44 8.61
N ASP A 78 24.96 9.64 7.73
CA ASP A 78 26.29 9.03 7.94
C ASP A 78 26.41 8.25 9.26
N VAL A 79 25.36 7.51 9.63
CA VAL A 79 25.32 6.78 10.91
C VAL A 79 26.32 5.63 10.88
N LYS A 80 27.31 5.68 11.78
CA LYS A 80 28.28 4.60 12.04
C LYS A 80 28.12 4.11 13.47
N SER A 81 27.89 2.82 13.64
CA SER A 81 27.67 2.23 14.96
C SER A 81 28.71 1.15 15.26
N ILE A 82 29.22 1.15 16.48
CA ILE A 82 30.13 0.13 17.00
C ILE A 82 29.72 -0.24 18.43
N SER A 83 29.87 -1.51 18.80
CA SER A 83 29.60 -1.98 20.16
C SER A 83 30.90 -2.48 20.78
N VAL A 84 31.29 -1.91 21.92
CA VAL A 84 32.55 -2.25 22.62
C VAL A 84 32.30 -2.27 24.13
N PHE A 85 32.76 -3.32 24.82
CA PHE A 85 32.60 -3.50 26.28
C PHE A 85 31.16 -3.29 26.80
N GLY A 86 30.16 -3.79 26.08
CA GLY A 86 28.74 -3.64 26.45
C GLY A 86 28.14 -2.24 26.20
N LEU A 87 28.92 -1.32 25.64
CA LEU A 87 28.46 0.02 25.24
C LEU A 87 28.27 0.09 23.72
N LYS A 88 27.13 0.63 23.28
CA LYS A 88 26.83 0.93 21.88
C LYS A 88 27.14 2.38 21.57
N PHE A 89 28.13 2.62 20.73
CA PHE A 89 28.49 3.95 20.25
C PHE A 89 27.92 4.16 18.85
N SER A 90 27.20 5.26 18.63
CA SER A 90 26.71 5.65 17.30
C SER A 90 27.16 7.07 16.99
N PHE A 91 28.02 7.20 15.99
CA PHE A 91 28.43 8.47 15.41
C PHE A 91 27.52 8.81 14.25
N TYR A 92 27.05 10.05 14.17
CA TYR A 92 26.21 10.49 13.07
C TYR A 92 26.39 12.00 12.84
N LYS A 93 26.01 12.44 11.64
CA LYS A 93 25.94 13.86 11.31
C LYS A 93 24.49 14.33 11.36
N GLU A 94 24.26 15.43 12.05
CA GLU A 94 23.01 16.18 12.07
C GLU A 94 23.06 17.19 10.94
N HIS A 95 22.15 17.05 9.97
CA HIS A 95 21.97 18.00 8.89
C HIS A 95 20.73 18.84 9.20
N GLU A 96 20.91 20.12 9.46
CA GLU A 96 19.80 21.03 9.75
C GLU A 96 18.96 21.27 8.51
N TYR A 97 17.64 21.31 8.70
CA TYR A 97 16.70 21.74 7.68
C TYR A 97 15.69 22.72 8.25
N LYS A 98 15.02 23.46 7.37
CA LYS A 98 13.84 24.26 7.68
C LYS A 98 12.66 23.73 6.88
N LEU A 99 11.49 23.71 7.50
CA LEU A 99 10.24 23.40 6.81
C LEU A 99 9.75 24.67 6.11
N VAL A 100 9.60 24.58 4.79
CA VAL A 100 9.08 25.66 3.96
C VAL A 100 7.73 25.22 3.41
N SER A 101 6.70 26.02 3.66
CA SER A 101 5.37 25.80 3.11
C SER A 101 5.38 26.11 1.61
N LYS A 102 5.06 25.10 0.80
CA LYS A 102 4.93 25.18 -0.65
C LYS A 102 3.52 24.83 -1.06
N ARG A 103 3.14 25.29 -2.24
CA ARG A 103 1.83 25.03 -2.83
C ARG A 103 1.97 24.35 -4.18
N TYR A 104 1.26 23.25 -4.37
CA TYR A 104 1.13 22.61 -5.67
C TYR A 104 0.35 23.50 -6.63
N ASN A 105 0.75 23.48 -7.91
CA ASN A 105 -0.17 23.91 -8.95
C ASN A 105 -1.29 22.87 -9.10
N LYS A 106 -2.39 23.22 -9.79
CA LYS A 106 -3.57 22.35 -9.89
C LYS A 106 -3.28 21.01 -10.56
N ILE A 107 -2.46 21.01 -11.61
CA ILE A 107 -2.11 19.81 -12.39
C ILE A 107 -1.24 18.88 -11.54
N ASP A 108 -0.24 19.43 -10.86
CA ASP A 108 0.66 18.66 -9.98
C ASP A 108 -0.11 18.05 -8.81
N ALA A 109 -1.04 18.79 -8.21
CA ALA A 109 -1.88 18.29 -7.13
C ALA A 109 -2.76 17.13 -7.58
N GLU A 110 -3.39 17.23 -8.77
CA GLU A 110 -4.21 16.18 -9.35
C GLU A 110 -3.36 14.93 -9.66
N ASN A 111 -2.21 15.10 -10.29
CA ASN A 111 -1.28 14.00 -10.58
C ASN A 111 -0.80 13.32 -9.29
N LYS A 112 -0.47 14.09 -8.25
CA LYS A 112 -0.02 13.54 -6.97
C LYS A 112 -1.14 12.82 -6.21
N ALA A 113 -2.38 13.29 -6.35
CA ALA A 113 -3.55 12.59 -5.83
C ALA A 113 -3.78 11.25 -6.54
N LEU A 114 -3.68 11.21 -7.87
CA LEU A 114 -3.79 9.97 -8.66
C LEU A 114 -2.67 8.98 -8.35
N GLU A 115 -1.43 9.47 -8.19
CA GLU A 115 -0.29 8.66 -7.77
C GLU A 115 -0.53 8.04 -6.39
N LYS A 116 -1.05 8.80 -5.43
CA LYS A 116 -1.38 8.29 -4.10
C LYS A 116 -2.48 7.21 -4.14
N ILE A 117 -3.51 7.39 -4.96
CA ILE A 117 -4.53 6.35 -5.17
C ILE A 117 -3.89 5.10 -5.77
N LYS A 118 -2.98 5.26 -6.73
CA LYS A 118 -2.29 4.14 -7.37
C LYS A 118 -1.46 3.36 -6.35
N GLU A 119 -0.65 4.04 -5.54
CA GLU A 119 0.15 3.45 -4.46
C GLU A 119 -0.71 2.69 -3.44
N GLU A 120 -1.88 3.23 -3.07
CA GLU A 120 -2.83 2.57 -2.17
C GLU A 120 -3.35 1.26 -2.76
N PHE A 121 -3.73 1.27 -4.05
CA PHE A 121 -4.19 0.07 -4.73
C PHE A 121 -3.06 -0.94 -4.95
N GLU A 122 -1.87 -0.52 -5.33
CA GLU A 122 -0.70 -1.40 -5.45
C GLU A 122 -0.39 -2.09 -4.11
N THR A 123 -0.44 -1.35 -3.01
CA THR A 123 -0.28 -1.89 -1.65
C THR A 123 -1.39 -2.90 -1.32
N ARG A 124 -2.64 -2.59 -1.66
CA ARG A 124 -3.79 -3.48 -1.43
C ARG A 124 -3.71 -4.77 -2.25
N LEU A 125 -3.24 -4.67 -3.49
CA LEU A 125 -3.10 -5.79 -4.42
C LEU A 125 -1.97 -6.73 -4.00
N ASN A 126 -0.91 -6.21 -3.35
CA ASN A 126 0.17 -6.99 -2.77
C ASN A 126 0.73 -8.06 -3.75
N ASP A 127 1.18 -7.60 -4.91
CA ASP A 127 1.68 -8.38 -6.05
C ASP A 127 0.68 -9.35 -6.71
N LYS A 128 -0.57 -9.39 -6.26
CA LYS A 128 -1.64 -10.23 -6.84
C LYS A 128 -2.49 -9.52 -7.90
N GLY A 129 -2.00 -8.41 -8.43
CA GLY A 129 -2.69 -7.67 -9.46
C GLY A 129 -2.00 -6.36 -9.79
N VAL A 130 -2.57 -5.65 -10.76
CA VAL A 130 -2.08 -4.36 -11.24
C VAL A 130 -3.23 -3.39 -11.44
N VAL A 131 -2.95 -2.09 -11.25
CA VAL A 131 -3.85 -1.03 -11.70
C VAL A 131 -3.71 -0.86 -13.20
N ILE A 132 -4.80 -1.07 -13.95
CA ILE A 132 -4.83 -0.91 -15.41
C ILE A 132 -5.04 0.55 -15.79
N SER A 133 -6.00 1.22 -15.14
CA SER A 133 -6.33 2.60 -15.45
C SER A 133 -7.01 3.33 -14.30
N GLN A 134 -6.94 4.65 -14.36
CA GLN A 134 -7.60 5.57 -13.45
C GLN A 134 -8.30 6.66 -14.27
N LYS A 135 -9.52 7.03 -13.89
CA LYS A 135 -10.29 8.10 -14.54
C LYS A 135 -10.99 8.95 -13.50
N VAL A 136 -10.73 10.25 -13.51
CA VAL A 136 -11.44 11.21 -12.65
C VAL A 136 -12.89 11.31 -13.13
N LEU A 137 -13.83 11.05 -12.21
CA LEU A 137 -15.27 11.15 -12.47
C LEU A 137 -15.82 12.51 -12.04
N LYS A 138 -15.35 13.00 -10.89
CA LYS A 138 -15.78 14.26 -10.30
C LYS A 138 -14.60 14.94 -9.62
N LYS A 139 -14.56 16.27 -9.68
CA LYS A 139 -13.56 17.10 -9.02
C LYS A 139 -14.21 18.34 -8.43
N GLU A 140 -13.91 18.63 -7.17
CA GLU A 140 -14.31 19.84 -6.45
C GLU A 140 -13.08 20.46 -5.79
N GLU A 141 -12.93 21.78 -5.89
CA GLU A 141 -11.75 22.49 -5.41
C GLU A 141 -12.16 23.65 -4.49
N ASN A 142 -11.40 23.84 -3.42
CA ASN A 142 -11.43 25.06 -2.61
C ASN A 142 -10.00 25.63 -2.46
N ASN A 143 -9.85 26.70 -1.67
CA ASN A 143 -8.56 27.37 -1.49
C ASN A 143 -7.48 26.54 -0.79
N SER A 144 -7.83 25.40 -0.17
CA SER A 144 -6.89 24.59 0.61
C SER A 144 -6.79 23.16 0.09
N THR A 145 -7.88 22.59 -0.44
CA THR A 145 -7.96 21.19 -0.82
C THR A 145 -8.69 20.95 -2.14
N MET A 146 -8.41 19.80 -2.75
CA MET A 146 -9.09 19.25 -3.92
C MET A 146 -9.70 17.89 -3.55
N SER A 147 -11.01 17.76 -3.71
CA SER A 147 -11.73 16.50 -3.56
C SER A 147 -11.96 15.88 -4.93
N MET A 148 -11.64 14.60 -5.10
CA MET A 148 -11.81 13.87 -6.35
C MET A 148 -12.49 12.54 -6.11
N SER A 149 -13.45 12.19 -6.96
CA SER A 149 -13.96 10.83 -7.12
C SER A 149 -13.31 10.21 -8.35
N VAL A 150 -12.65 9.07 -8.20
CA VAL A 150 -11.84 8.42 -9.24
C VAL A 150 -12.32 7.00 -9.47
N PHE A 151 -12.57 6.67 -10.73
CA PHE A 151 -12.80 5.31 -11.18
C PHE A 151 -11.48 4.60 -11.41
N VAL A 152 -11.29 3.44 -10.80
CA VAL A 152 -10.06 2.65 -10.88
C VAL A 152 -10.38 1.28 -11.44
N VAL A 153 -9.65 0.89 -12.48
CA VAL A 153 -9.72 -0.45 -13.08
C VAL A 153 -8.47 -1.21 -12.71
N THR A 154 -8.64 -2.42 -12.20
CA THR A 154 -7.55 -3.33 -11.84
C THR A 154 -7.68 -4.64 -12.61
N ASN A 155 -6.56 -5.33 -12.82
CA ASN A 155 -6.54 -6.75 -13.11
C ASN A 155 -5.97 -7.44 -11.87
N GLU A 156 -6.79 -8.22 -11.16
CA GLU A 156 -6.42 -8.77 -9.86
C GLU A 156 -6.83 -10.24 -9.75
N HIS A 157 -6.09 -10.99 -8.94
CA HIS A 157 -6.41 -12.37 -8.59
C HIS A 157 -7.69 -12.41 -7.77
N ILE A 158 -8.71 -13.09 -8.29
CA ILE A 158 -10.06 -13.15 -7.69
C ILE A 158 -10.41 -14.55 -7.17
N SER A 159 -9.57 -15.56 -7.42
CA SER A 159 -9.84 -16.94 -7.03
C SER A 159 -9.41 -17.24 -5.60
N LYS A 160 -10.20 -18.07 -4.92
CA LYS A 160 -9.84 -18.76 -3.69
C LYS A 160 -9.98 -20.27 -3.93
N ALA A 161 -8.94 -21.03 -3.61
CA ALA A 161 -9.02 -22.50 -3.69
C ALA A 161 -9.95 -23.06 -2.61
N LEU A 162 -10.80 -23.99 -2.99
CA LEU A 162 -11.66 -24.78 -2.11
C LEU A 162 -11.37 -26.26 -2.36
N TYR A 163 -11.27 -27.04 -1.28
CA TYR A 163 -11.02 -28.47 -1.34
C TYR A 163 -12.20 -29.21 -0.73
N TYR A 164 -12.69 -30.23 -1.42
CA TYR A 164 -13.71 -31.16 -0.93
C TYR A 164 -13.55 -32.51 -1.63
N GLU A 165 -14.05 -33.58 -1.02
CA GLU A 165 -14.04 -34.92 -1.61
C GLU A 165 -15.48 -35.34 -1.97
N TYR A 166 -15.65 -35.94 -3.14
CA TYR A 166 -16.94 -36.48 -3.53
C TYR A 166 -17.34 -37.63 -2.59
N GLY A 167 -18.47 -37.50 -1.89
CA GLY A 167 -19.00 -38.51 -0.96
C GLY A 167 -18.64 -38.29 0.52
N SER A 168 -17.90 -37.24 0.88
CA SER A 168 -17.73 -36.84 2.29
C SER A 168 -18.93 -36.01 2.76
N GLU A 169 -19.56 -36.39 3.88
CA GLU A 169 -20.57 -35.55 4.54
C GLU A 169 -19.96 -34.20 4.97
N GLU A 170 -20.71 -33.10 4.78
CA GLU A 170 -20.33 -31.73 5.13
C GLU A 170 -19.99 -31.62 6.61
N ASN A 171 -18.69 -31.55 6.95
CA ASN A 171 -18.27 -31.04 8.25
C ASN A 171 -18.38 -29.51 8.22
N ASP A 172 -19.48 -29.03 8.78
CA ASP A 172 -19.74 -27.64 9.15
C ASP A 172 -18.63 -27.13 10.10
N THR A 173 -17.51 -26.68 9.54
CA THR A 173 -16.51 -25.94 10.31
C THR A 173 -17.02 -24.52 10.52
N LYS A 174 -17.75 -24.37 11.62
CA LYS A 174 -17.95 -23.12 12.36
C LYS A 174 -16.64 -22.32 12.39
N ASP A 175 -16.64 -21.14 11.78
CA ASP A 175 -15.64 -20.11 12.04
C ASP A 175 -15.63 -19.80 13.55
N ARG A 176 -14.48 -20.08 14.19
CA ARG A 176 -14.12 -19.58 15.50
C ARG A 176 -13.06 -18.49 15.32
N ASN A 177 -13.43 -17.29 15.79
CA ASN A 177 -12.65 -16.07 16.05
C ASN A 177 -12.14 -15.26 14.86
#